data_AF-A0A090VZN1-F1
#
_entry.id   AF-A0A090VZN1-F1
#
_cell.length_a   1.000
_cell.length_b   1.000
_cell.length_c   1.000
_cell.angle_alpha   90.00
_cell.angle_beta   90.00
_cell.angle_gamma   90.00
#
_symmetry.space_group_name_H-M   'P 1'
#
loop_
_entity.id
_entity.type
_entity.pdbx_description
1 polymer ?
#
loop_
_entity_poly.entity_id
_entity_poly.type
_entity_poly.pdbx_seq_one_letter_code
_entity_poly.pdbx_strand_id
1 'polypeptide(L)'
;MSRNLVSIFFLFAFVVFLSTPTIIAMVDNSVDISLFFSMAEEEENGHPKSKNVQDIILENQDHEGFISLAEEAIHLSYYVKNYSKPYLNLISPPPKFA
;
A
#
# COMPACT_ATOMS: atom_id res chain seq x y z
N MET A 1 35.58 -9.69 20.76
CA MET A 1 34.14 -9.59 21.07
C MET A 1 33.38 -8.53 20.24
N SER A 2 34.03 -7.67 19.45
CA SER A 2 33.35 -6.61 18.67
C SER A 2 32.73 -7.08 17.34
N ARG A 3 33.27 -8.11 16.70
CA ARG A 3 32.77 -8.60 15.39
C ARG A 3 31.32 -9.07 15.43
N ASN A 4 30.91 -9.74 16.51
CA ASN A 4 29.55 -10.24 16.65
C ASN A 4 28.56 -9.14 17.10
N LEU A 5 29.07 -8.07 17.73
CA LEU A 5 28.23 -6.96 18.20
C LEU A 5 27.57 -6.24 17.02
N VAL A 6 28.32 -6.03 15.93
CA VAL A 6 27.80 -5.42 14.70
C VAL A 6 26.70 -6.29 14.10
N SER A 7 26.91 -7.60 13.99
CA SER A 7 25.91 -8.53 13.47
C SER A 7 24.65 -8.57 14.35
N ILE A 8 24.82 -8.56 15.67
CA ILE A 8 23.70 -8.54 16.64
C ILE A 8 22.92 -7.24 16.53
N PHE A 9 23.61 -6.10 16.36
CA PHE A 9 22.95 -4.81 16.15
C PHE A 9 22.09 -4.81 14.88
N PHE A 10 22.63 -5.26 13.75
CA PHE A 10 21.85 -5.34 12.51
C PHE A 10 20.69 -6.33 12.63
N LEU A 11 20.91 -7.50 13.25
CA LEU A 11 19.85 -8.47 13.49
C LEU A 11 18.72 -7.86 14.32
N PHE A 12 19.06 -7.16 15.41
CA PHE A 12 18.07 -6.48 16.24
C PHE A 12 17.32 -5.40 15.46
N ALA A 13 18.02 -4.57 14.68
CA ALA A 13 17.40 -3.55 13.83
C ALA A 13 16.42 -4.16 12.83
N PHE A 14 16.77 -5.28 12.19
CA PHE A 14 15.88 -5.99 11.27
C PHE A 14 14.65 -6.56 11.98
N VAL A 15 14.84 -7.18 13.15
CA VAL A 15 13.72 -7.74 13.93
C VAL A 15 12.74 -6.64 14.33
N VAL A 16 13.24 -5.52 14.86
CA VAL A 16 12.41 -4.37 15.23
C VAL A 16 11.68 -3.86 13.99
N PHE A 17 12.40 -3.60 12.89
CA PHE A 17 11.83 -3.07 11.65
C PHE A 17 10.67 -3.95 11.13
N LEU A 18 10.87 -5.26 11.02
CA LEU A 18 9.85 -6.19 10.54
C LEU A 18 8.64 -6.32 11.48
N SER A 19 8.87 -6.20 12.79
CA SER A 19 7.79 -6.29 13.78
C SER A 19 6.96 -5.01 13.92
N THR A 20 7.47 -3.86 13.46
CA THR A 20 6.86 -2.53 13.57
C THR A 20 5.37 -2.50 13.17
N PRO A 21 4.95 -2.92 11.95
CA PRO A 21 3.54 -2.86 11.56
C PRO A 21 2.65 -3.79 12.42
N THR A 22 3.20 -4.90 12.92
CA THR A 22 2.46 -5.82 13.81
C THR A 22 2.24 -5.21 15.19
N ILE A 23 3.25 -4.55 15.74
CA ILE A 23 3.16 -3.89 17.05
C ILE A 23 2.20 -2.70 16.96
N ILE A 24 2.28 -1.89 15.91
CA ILE A 24 1.38 -0.75 15.69
C ILE A 24 -0.07 -1.22 15.60
N ALA A 25 -0.35 -2.24 14.79
CA ALA A 25 -1.69 -2.82 14.67
C ALA A 25 -2.22 -3.38 16.00
N MET A 26 -1.34 -3.87 16.89
CA MET A 26 -1.74 -4.39 18.20
C MET A 26 -2.04 -3.28 19.22
N VAL A 27 -1.36 -2.14 19.13
CA VAL A 27 -1.55 -1.00 20.04
C VAL A 27 -2.80 -0.21 19.65
N ASP A 28 -2.99 0.04 18.36
CA ASP A 28 -4.09 0.86 17.88
C ASP A 28 -4.56 0.40 16.50
N ASN A 29 -5.81 -0.06 16.43
CA ASN A 29 -6.44 -0.52 15.19
C ASN A 29 -6.87 0.65 14.26
N SER A 30 -6.81 1.90 14.73
CA SER A 30 -7.16 3.07 13.92
C SER A 30 -5.98 3.60 13.10
N VAL A 31 -4.76 3.15 13.39
CA VAL A 31 -3.56 3.59 12.67
C VAL A 31 -3.44 2.86 11.35
N ASP A 32 -3.33 3.61 10.26
CA ASP A 32 -3.15 3.06 8.92
C ASP A 32 -1.71 2.56 8.71
N ILE A 33 -1.56 1.23 8.67
CA ILE A 33 -0.27 0.55 8.41
C ILE A 33 0.08 0.49 6.92
N SER A 34 -0.86 0.81 6.01
CA SER A 34 -0.63 0.73 4.56
C SER A 34 0.45 1.71 4.09
N LEU A 35 0.50 2.89 4.72
CA LEU A 35 1.51 3.91 4.48
C LEU A 35 2.95 3.41 4.78
N PHE A 36 3.12 2.61 5.83
CA PHE A 36 4.42 2.01 6.16
C PHE A 36 4.87 1.00 5.09
N PHE A 37 3.93 0.22 4.53
CA PHE A 37 4.24 -0.71 3.44
C PHE A 37 4.48 0.01 2.11
N SER A 38 3.71 1.07 1.80
CA SER A 38 3.92 1.90 0.60
C SER A 38 5.31 2.51 0.58
N MET A 39 5.78 3.03 1.72
CA MET A 39 7.13 3.60 1.83
C MET A 39 8.27 2.57 1.62
N ALA A 40 8.00 1.28 1.84
CA ALA A 40 8.97 0.21 1.64
C ALA A 40 8.88 -0.40 0.22
N GLU A 41 7.84 -0.08 -0.54
CA GLU A 41 7.63 -0.56 -1.89
C GLU A 41 8.49 0.24 -2.88
N GLU A 42 9.46 -0.42 -3.48
CA GLU A 42 10.41 0.22 -4.41
C GLU A 42 9.75 0.62 -5.75
N GLU A 43 8.53 0.13 -6.02
CA GLU A 43 7.81 0.35 -7.28
C GLU A 43 7.06 1.70 -7.36
N GLU A 44 7.01 2.50 -6.27
CA GLU A 44 6.17 3.70 -6.23
C GLU A 44 6.64 4.86 -7.14
N ASN A 45 7.90 4.91 -7.60
CA ASN A 45 8.39 6.13 -8.26
C ASN A 45 9.40 5.92 -9.40
N GLY A 46 8.88 5.76 -10.62
CA GLY A 46 9.58 6.12 -11.87
C GLY A 46 9.89 7.63 -12.00
N HIS A 47 9.53 8.46 -11.01
CA HIS A 47 9.90 9.86 -10.90
C HIS A 47 10.25 10.21 -9.46
N PRO A 48 11.44 10.77 -9.16
CA PRO A 48 11.78 11.19 -7.81
C PRO A 48 10.96 12.43 -7.43
N LYS A 49 9.77 12.24 -6.85
CA LYS A 49 9.13 13.30 -6.08
C LYS A 49 9.82 13.32 -4.73
N SER A 50 10.82 14.18 -4.58
CA SER A 50 11.29 14.63 -3.28
C SER A 50 10.14 15.37 -2.58
N LYS A 51 9.17 14.65 -2.05
CA LYS A 51 8.14 15.21 -1.18
C LYS A 51 8.84 15.58 0.12
N ASN A 52 8.89 16.87 0.44
CA ASN A 52 9.35 17.30 1.76
C ASN A 52 8.37 16.78 2.82
N VAL A 53 8.83 16.64 4.07
CA VAL A 53 7.96 16.24 5.20
C VAL A 53 6.70 17.11 5.29
N GLN A 54 6.79 18.37 4.85
CA GLN A 54 5.67 19.31 4.76
C GLN A 54 4.64 18.93 3.69
N ASP A 55 5.06 18.35 2.55
CA ASP A 55 4.15 17.91 1.49
C ASP A 55 3.36 16.67 1.91
N ILE A 56 3.96 15.79 2.72
CA ILE A 56 3.30 14.62 3.31
C ILE A 56 2.26 15.06 4.35
N ILE A 57 2.57 16.07 5.16
CA ILE A 57 1.63 16.61 6.17
C ILE A 57 0.43 17.30 5.49
N LEU A 58 0.64 18.00 4.37
CA LEU A 58 -0.43 18.67 3.63
C LEU A 58 -1.42 17.65 3.01
N GLU A 59 -0.91 16.55 2.45
CA GLU A 59 -1.75 15.46 1.91
C GLU A 59 -2.64 14.81 2.99
N ASN A 60 -2.16 14.76 4.24
CA ASN A 60 -2.93 14.24 5.37
C ASN A 60 -4.02 15.21 5.90
N GLN A 61 -3.99 16.51 5.57
CA GLN A 61 -5.01 17.47 6.01
C GLN A 61 -6.28 17.43 5.13
N ASP A 62 -6.17 16.94 3.90
CA ASP A 62 -7.28 16.90 2.94
C ASP A 62 -8.16 15.64 3.08
N HIS A 63 -7.79 14.70 3.95
CA HIS A 63 -8.51 13.45 4.17
C HIS A 63 -9.66 13.53 5.18
N GLU A 64 -9.99 14.71 5.70
CA GLU A 64 -11.24 14.91 6.48
C GLU A 64 -12.50 14.97 5.59
N GLY A 65 -12.37 14.94 4.26
CA GLY A 65 -13.45 15.26 3.33
C GLY A 65 -14.30 14.12 2.77
N PHE A 66 -14.01 12.83 3.03
CA PHE A 66 -14.68 11.76 2.26
C PHE A 66 -15.15 10.51 3.01
N ILE A 67 -15.39 10.60 4.33
CA ILE A 67 -16.03 9.50 5.07
C ILE A 67 -17.22 10.02 5.88
N SER A 68 -18.23 10.49 5.17
CA SER A 68 -19.62 10.41 5.63
C SER A 68 -20.30 9.27 4.88
N LEU A 69 -19.76 8.05 5.00
CA LEU A 69 -20.49 6.87 4.59
C LEU A 69 -21.42 6.55 5.76
N ALA A 70 -22.59 7.19 5.72
CA ALA A 70 -23.70 6.88 6.59
C ALA A 70 -23.87 5.37 6.64
N GLU A 71 -24.13 4.86 7.84
CA GLU A 71 -24.40 3.47 8.17
C GLU A 71 -25.69 3.00 7.47
N GLU A 72 -25.67 2.93 6.15
CA GLU A 72 -26.71 2.27 5.37
C GLU A 72 -26.23 0.84 5.18
N ALA A 73 -26.96 -0.10 5.78
CA ALA A 73 -26.71 -1.53 5.69
C ALA A 73 -26.42 -1.89 4.24
N ILE A 74 -25.16 -2.26 3.96
CA ILE A 74 -24.68 -2.57 2.61
C ILE A 74 -25.47 -3.80 2.13
N HIS A 75 -26.53 -3.56 1.35
CA HIS A 75 -27.25 -4.60 0.66
C HIS A 75 -26.37 -5.04 -0.51
N LEU A 76 -25.38 -5.90 -0.21
CA LEU A 76 -24.46 -6.49 -1.19
C LEU A 76 -25.25 -7.45 -2.09
N SER A 77 -26.03 -6.91 -3.02
CA SER A 77 -26.69 -7.69 -4.05
C SER A 77 -25.66 -8.12 -5.08
N TYR A 78 -25.43 -9.42 -5.17
CA TYR A 78 -24.60 -10.01 -6.22
C TYR A 78 -25.31 -9.82 -7.57
N TYR A 79 -24.69 -9.08 -8.49
CA TYR A 79 -25.19 -8.92 -9.85
C TYR A 79 -24.22 -9.59 -10.83
N VAL A 80 -24.67 -10.65 -11.48
CA VAL A 80 -23.94 -11.24 -12.61
C VAL A 80 -24.18 -10.35 -13.81
N LYS A 81 -23.17 -9.57 -14.19
CA LYS A 81 -23.21 -8.81 -15.43
C LYS A 81 -22.92 -9.75 -16.59
N ASN A 82 -23.92 -9.99 -17.43
CA ASN A 82 -23.76 -10.72 -18.68
C ASN A 82 -23.10 -9.80 -19.72
N TYR A 83 -21.78 -9.90 -19.86
CA TYR A 83 -21.04 -9.19 -20.88
C TYR A 83 -20.96 -10.01 -22.16
N SER A 84 -21.19 -9.36 -23.30
CA SER A 84 -20.89 -9.95 -24.61
C SER A 84 -19.39 -10.18 -24.74
N LYS A 85 -18.99 -11.30 -25.36
CA LYS A 85 -17.58 -11.65 -25.56
C LYS A 85 -16.86 -10.52 -26.33
N PRO A 86 -15.84 -9.87 -25.75
CA PRO A 86 -15.13 -8.80 -26.44
C PRO A 86 -14.31 -9.36 -27.61
N TYR A 87 -14.12 -8.55 -28.65
CA TYR A 87 -13.26 -8.88 -29.78
C TYR A 87 -11.78 -8.81 -29.35
N LEU A 88 -11.27 -9.92 -28.78
CA LEU A 88 -9.89 -10.05 -28.29
C LEU A 88 -8.84 -9.66 -29.34
N ASN A 89 -9.08 -9.93 -30.61
CA ASN A 89 -8.15 -9.57 -31.68
C ASN A 89 -7.94 -8.04 -31.85
N LEU A 90 -8.87 -7.21 -31.34
CA LEU A 90 -8.77 -5.75 -31.39
C LEU A 90 -8.00 -5.20 -30.18
N ILE A 91 -8.26 -5.75 -28.98
CA ILE A 91 -7.66 -5.28 -27.72
C ILE A 91 -6.33 -5.97 -27.39
N SER A 92 -6.10 -7.15 -27.93
CA SER A 92 -4.92 -7.99 -27.70
C SER A 92 -4.54 -8.72 -28.99
N PRO A 93 -4.04 -8.01 -30.02
CA PRO A 93 -3.59 -8.66 -31.25
C PRO A 93 -2.46 -9.66 -30.93
N PRO A 94 -2.41 -10.81 -31.63
CA PRO A 94 -1.39 -11.81 -31.38
C PRO A 94 0.02 -11.26 -31.70
N PRO A 95 1.06 -11.72 -30.98
CA PRO A 95 2.43 -11.39 -31.30
C PRO A 95 2.76 -11.84 -32.72
N LYS A 96 3.49 -11.01 -33.48
CA LYS A 96 4.03 -11.43 -34.77
C LYS A 96 5.16 -12.43 -34.50
N PHE A 97 5.06 -13.64 -35.03
CA PHE A 97 6.17 -14.58 -35.01
C PHE A 97 7.32 -14.00 -35.84
N ALA A 98 8.51 -13.93 -35.24
CA ALA A 98 9.75 -13.49 -35.87
C ALA A 98 10.30 -14.55 -36.82
#